data_AF-R7ZY96-F1
#
_entry.id   AF-R7ZY96-F1
#
_cell.length_a   1.000
_cell.length_b   1.000
_cell.length_c   1.000
_cell.angle_alpha   90.00
_cell.angle_beta   90.00
_cell.angle_gamma   90.00
#
_symmetry.space_group_name_H-M   'P 1'
#
loop_
_entity.id
_entity.type
_entity.pdbx_description
1 polymer ?
#
loop_
_entity_poly.entity_id
_entity_poly.type
_entity_poly.pdbx_seq_one_letter_code
_entity_poly.pdbx_strand_id
1 'polypeptide(L)'
;MLLQSDKKIFGFRVNLCESTARLQGFAASFNPHFTCHRFDNTPTALEYIKGLMVCEKNTANMERMEETIDLSDYRRYQHFLSNPTWSHHAVIREVQIQASSVLAVEKSRNGGVDEYTPKQYAYFQAQRN
;
A
#
# COMPACT_ATOMS: atom_id res chain seq x y z
N MET A 1 -19.89 21.75 -18.16
CA MET A 1 -19.68 22.25 -16.78
C MET A 1 -19.82 21.04 -15.87
N LEU A 2 -18.70 20.45 -15.42
CA LEU A 2 -18.72 19.23 -14.61
C LEU A 2 -18.94 19.63 -13.15
N LEU A 3 -20.05 19.18 -12.57
CA LEU A 3 -20.33 19.29 -11.14
C LEU A 3 -19.32 18.42 -10.39
N GLN A 4 -18.37 19.06 -9.71
CA GLN A 4 -17.52 18.41 -8.73
C GLN A 4 -18.30 18.38 -7.42
N SER A 5 -18.39 17.21 -6.79
CA SER A 5 -19.18 16.99 -5.57
C SER A 5 -18.62 17.80 -4.39
N ASP A 6 -19.50 18.37 -3.56
CA ASP A 6 -19.10 19.11 -2.36
C ASP A 6 -18.35 18.21 -1.39
N LYS A 7 -17.06 18.54 -1.13
CA LYS A 7 -16.18 17.77 -0.25
C LYS A 7 -16.60 17.92 1.21
N LYS A 8 -16.87 16.79 1.89
CA LYS A 8 -17.07 16.77 3.35
C LYS A 8 -15.71 16.74 4.06
N ILE A 9 -15.43 17.78 4.84
CA ILE A 9 -14.16 17.90 5.58
C ILE A 9 -14.20 17.01 6.81
N PHE A 10 -13.52 15.86 6.75
CA PHE A 10 -13.25 15.03 7.94
C PHE A 10 -11.86 15.34 8.48
N GLY A 11 -11.79 15.78 9.74
CA GLY A 11 -10.54 16.13 10.43
C GLY A 11 -9.76 14.89 10.89
N PHE A 12 -9.21 14.11 9.95
CA PHE A 12 -8.30 13.01 10.28
C PHE A 12 -6.85 13.53 10.31
N ARG A 13 -6.27 13.69 11.50
CA ARG A 13 -4.86 14.11 11.67
C ARG A 13 -3.98 12.88 11.92
N VAL A 14 -3.32 12.38 10.88
CA VAL A 14 -2.17 11.47 11.02
C VAL A 14 -0.90 12.33 11.01
N ASN A 15 -0.02 12.15 11.99
CA ASN A 15 1.33 12.73 11.95
C ASN A 15 2.14 12.04 10.84
N LEU A 16 2.01 12.55 9.61
CA LEU A 16 2.51 11.96 8.37
C LEU A 16 3.96 12.34 8.01
N CYS A 17 4.60 13.27 8.72
CA CYS A 17 5.85 13.90 8.25
C CYS A 17 7.02 12.90 8.09
N GLU A 18 7.39 12.12 9.11
CA GLU A 18 8.49 11.15 8.99
C GLU A 18 8.09 9.88 8.21
N SER A 19 6.84 9.47 8.32
CA SER A 19 6.32 8.28 7.63
C SER A 19 6.21 8.48 6.13
N THR A 20 5.91 9.70 5.66
CA THR A 20 5.84 10.01 4.22
C THR A 20 7.19 9.94 3.53
N ALA A 21 8.28 10.39 4.16
CA ALA A 21 9.62 10.30 3.56
C ALA A 21 10.07 8.84 3.41
N ARG A 22 9.85 8.01 4.44
CA ARG A 22 10.14 6.56 4.37
C ARG A 22 9.28 5.85 3.34
N LEU A 23 7.99 6.19 3.28
CA LEU A 23 7.06 5.63 2.30
C LEU A 23 7.43 6.04 0.88
N GLN A 24 7.86 7.29 0.68
CA GLN A 24 8.35 7.76 -0.60
C GLN A 24 9.62 7.03 -1.01
N GLY A 25 10.57 6.81 -0.09
CA GLY A 25 11.76 6.00 -0.35
C GLY A 25 11.42 4.54 -0.69
N PHE A 26 10.48 3.94 0.05
CA PHE A 26 10.00 2.58 -0.22
C PHE A 26 9.34 2.49 -1.60
N ALA A 27 8.37 3.33 -1.90
CA ALA A 27 7.68 3.30 -3.18
C ALA A 27 8.60 3.70 -4.35
N ALA A 28 9.62 4.52 -4.12
CA ALA A 28 10.66 4.80 -5.11
C ALA A 28 11.47 3.56 -5.52
N SER A 29 11.59 2.54 -4.66
CA SER A 29 12.24 1.27 -5.03
C SER A 29 11.48 0.53 -6.13
N PHE A 30 10.19 0.80 -6.30
CA PHE A 30 9.34 0.21 -7.33
C PHE A 30 9.27 1.03 -8.62
N ASN A 31 9.98 2.17 -8.71
CA ASN A 31 9.96 3.05 -9.88
C ASN A 31 10.15 2.34 -11.22
N PRO A 32 11.10 1.40 -11.38
CA PRO A 32 11.30 0.71 -12.66
C PRO A 32 10.07 -0.07 -13.13
N HIS A 33 9.15 -0.41 -12.22
CA HIS A 33 7.93 -1.15 -12.53
C HIS A 33 6.75 -0.24 -12.89
N PHE A 34 6.83 1.05 -12.60
CA PHE A 34 5.80 2.06 -12.94
C PHE A 34 6.12 2.86 -14.20
N THR A 35 7.35 2.76 -14.71
CA THR A 35 7.75 3.39 -15.97
C THR A 35 7.41 2.52 -17.17
N CYS A 36 6.80 3.10 -18.20
CA CYS A 36 6.56 2.44 -19.49
C CYS A 36 6.89 3.38 -20.65
N HIS A 37 7.89 3.01 -21.44
CA HIS A 37 8.33 3.67 -22.68
C HIS A 37 8.54 5.19 -22.57
N ARG A 38 7.48 6.02 -22.69
CA ARG A 38 7.56 7.50 -22.53
C ARG A 38 6.94 8.03 -21.23
N PHE A 39 6.27 7.19 -20.46
CA PHE A 39 5.45 7.61 -19.33
C PHE A 39 6.01 7.06 -18.01
N ASP A 40 6.14 7.95 -17.04
CA ASP A 40 6.42 7.59 -15.66
C ASP A 40 5.14 7.69 -14.84
N ASN A 41 4.65 6.54 -14.36
CA ASN A 41 3.46 6.48 -13.52
C ASN A 41 3.77 6.49 -12.02
N THR A 42 5.05 6.57 -11.62
CA THR A 42 5.47 6.62 -10.22
C THR A 42 4.74 7.69 -9.40
N PRO A 43 4.54 8.93 -9.89
CA PRO A 43 3.81 9.94 -9.12
C PRO A 43 2.38 9.51 -8.78
N THR A 44 1.68 8.91 -9.75
CA THR A 44 0.30 8.43 -9.54
C THR A 44 0.27 7.23 -8.59
N ALA A 45 1.23 6.31 -8.69
CA ALA A 45 1.37 5.19 -7.77
C ALA A 45 1.62 5.66 -6.32
N LEU A 46 2.52 6.64 -6.14
CA LEU A 46 2.82 7.23 -4.84
C LEU A 46 1.60 7.90 -4.20
N GLU A 47 0.88 8.71 -4.98
CA GLU A 47 -0.32 9.39 -4.49
C GLU A 47 -1.43 8.39 -4.14
N TYR A 48 -1.60 7.33 -4.93
CA TYR A 48 -2.55 6.26 -4.65
C TYR A 48 -2.19 5.49 -3.36
N ILE A 49 -0.93 5.10 -3.18
CA ILE A 49 -0.46 4.42 -1.96
C ILE A 49 -0.61 5.32 -0.73
N LYS A 50 -0.29 6.62 -0.85
CA LYS A 50 -0.55 7.60 0.21
C LYS A 50 -2.04 7.65 0.55
N GLY A 51 -2.91 7.63 -0.46
CA GLY A 51 -4.37 7.51 -0.28
C GLY A 51 -4.78 6.29 0.53
N LEU A 52 -4.27 5.11 0.18
CA LEU A 52 -4.55 3.86 0.91
C LEU A 52 -4.14 3.92 2.39
N MET A 53 -3.06 4.64 2.71
CA MET A 53 -2.53 4.75 4.08
C MET A 53 -3.21 5.83 4.91
N VAL A 54 -3.72 6.89 4.28
CA VAL A 54 -4.40 7.99 4.96
C VAL A 54 -5.87 7.66 5.22
N CYS A 55 -6.53 6.94 4.31
CA CYS A 55 -7.91 6.51 4.53
C CYS A 55 -8.00 5.52 5.69
N GLU A 56 -9.08 5.62 6.47
CA GLU A 56 -9.35 4.69 7.57
C GLU A 56 -9.40 3.24 7.05
N LYS A 57 -8.94 2.29 7.88
CA LYS A 57 -8.91 0.86 7.53
C LYS A 57 -10.30 0.41 7.03
N ASN A 58 -10.32 -0.32 5.91
CA ASN A 58 -11.54 -0.79 5.23
C ASN A 58 -12.43 0.32 4.61
N THR A 59 -11.94 1.56 4.55
CA THR A 59 -12.66 2.69 3.93
C THR A 59 -11.94 3.29 2.72
N ALA A 60 -10.76 2.76 2.38
CA ALA A 60 -9.93 3.22 1.29
C ALA A 60 -10.52 2.86 -0.09
N ASN A 61 -11.68 3.41 -0.41
CA ASN A 61 -12.25 3.45 -1.75
C ASN A 61 -11.74 4.71 -2.46
N MET A 62 -11.53 4.64 -3.78
CA MET A 62 -11.07 5.77 -4.60
C MET A 62 -11.97 7.01 -4.44
N GLU A 63 -13.28 6.81 -4.26
CA GLU A 63 -14.24 7.88 -3.97
C GLU A 63 -13.94 8.59 -2.64
N ARG A 64 -13.62 7.83 -1.58
CA ARG A 64 -13.27 8.42 -0.27
C ARG A 64 -11.89 9.09 -0.28
N MET A 65 -10.97 8.62 -1.12
CA MET A 65 -9.70 9.30 -1.33
C MET A 65 -9.93 10.68 -1.95
N GLU A 66 -10.80 10.80 -2.97
CA GLU A 66 -11.17 12.07 -3.62
C GLU A 66 -11.76 13.10 -2.64
N GLU A 67 -12.56 12.64 -1.69
CA GLU A 67 -13.14 13.50 -0.65
C GLU A 67 -12.11 13.97 0.39
N THR A 68 -11.10 13.14 0.68
CA THR A 68 -10.16 13.34 1.80
C THR A 68 -8.85 14.02 1.37
N ILE A 69 -8.41 13.80 0.12
CA ILE A 69 -7.12 14.28 -0.39
C ILE A 69 -7.39 15.36 -1.44
N ASP A 70 -6.94 16.57 -1.15
CA ASP A 70 -7.33 17.77 -1.90
C ASP A 70 -6.89 17.78 -3.38
N LEU A 71 -6.06 16.80 -3.78
CA LEU A 71 -5.47 16.65 -5.12
C LEU A 71 -5.70 15.27 -5.78
N SER A 72 -6.43 14.34 -5.13
CA SER A 72 -6.66 13.04 -5.76
C SER A 72 -7.69 13.13 -6.87
N ASP A 73 -7.30 12.71 -8.07
CA ASP A 73 -8.18 12.60 -9.24
C ASP A 73 -8.65 11.14 -9.37
N TYR A 74 -9.93 10.91 -9.07
CA TYR A 74 -10.57 9.60 -9.21
C TYR A 74 -10.35 9.01 -10.61
N ARG A 75 -10.47 9.82 -11.67
CA ARG A 75 -10.30 9.34 -13.05
C ARG A 75 -8.88 8.90 -13.30
N ARG A 76 -7.89 9.64 -12.78
CA ARG A 76 -6.48 9.27 -12.88
C ARG A 76 -6.20 7.92 -12.22
N TYR A 77 -6.73 7.68 -11.02
CA TYR A 77 -6.59 6.37 -10.35
C TYR A 77 -7.35 5.26 -11.07
N GLN A 78 -8.55 5.54 -11.54
CA GLN A 78 -9.34 4.58 -12.29
C GLN A 78 -8.60 4.12 -13.55
N HIS A 79 -8.03 5.05 -14.32
CA HIS A 79 -7.19 4.72 -15.47
C HIS A 79 -5.93 3.96 -15.08
N PHE A 80 -5.26 4.39 -14.01
CA PHE A 80 -4.03 3.77 -13.49
C PHE A 80 -4.23 2.30 -13.10
N LEU A 81 -5.39 1.94 -12.54
CA LEU A 81 -5.70 0.58 -12.10
C LEU A 81 -6.35 -0.29 -13.17
N SER A 82 -7.27 0.28 -13.96
CA SER A 82 -8.13 -0.51 -14.84
C SER A 82 -7.41 -0.95 -16.12
N ASN A 83 -6.54 -0.10 -16.66
CA ASN A 83 -5.77 -0.38 -17.88
C ASN A 83 -4.33 0.12 -17.71
N PRO A 84 -3.53 -0.52 -16.85
CA PRO A 84 -2.19 -0.04 -16.54
C PRO A 84 -1.29 -0.15 -17.77
N THR A 85 -0.60 0.94 -18.11
CA THR A 85 0.50 0.93 -19.09
C THR A 85 1.78 0.35 -18.50
N TRP A 86 1.83 0.21 -17.18
CA TRP A 86 2.92 -0.35 -16.38
C TRP A 86 2.67 -1.82 -16.03
N SER A 87 3.72 -2.55 -15.64
CA SER A 87 3.63 -4.00 -15.42
C SER A 87 3.23 -4.33 -13.98
N HIS A 88 1.94 -4.55 -13.74
CA HIS A 88 1.44 -4.96 -12.42
C HIS A 88 2.01 -6.32 -11.97
N HIS A 89 2.26 -7.25 -12.90
CA HIS A 89 2.94 -8.51 -12.60
C HIS A 89 4.36 -8.30 -12.06
N ALA A 90 5.09 -7.30 -12.57
CA ALA A 90 6.43 -7.00 -12.07
C ALA A 90 6.37 -6.46 -10.63
N VAL A 91 5.42 -5.57 -10.32
CA VAL A 91 5.19 -5.09 -8.95
C VAL A 91 4.83 -6.24 -8.01
N ILE A 92 3.88 -7.09 -8.39
CA ILE A 92 3.47 -8.26 -7.56
C ILE A 92 4.65 -9.19 -7.30
N ARG A 93 5.45 -9.49 -8.33
CA ARG A 93 6.64 -10.34 -8.21
C ARG A 93 7.67 -9.73 -7.25
N GLU A 94 7.93 -8.44 -7.38
CA GLU A 94 8.89 -7.74 -6.51
C GLU A 94 8.41 -7.74 -5.05
N VAL A 95 7.13 -7.48 -4.81
CA VAL A 95 6.52 -7.59 -3.48
C VAL A 95 6.65 -9.01 -2.93
N GLN A 96 6.41 -10.04 -3.74
CA GLN A 96 6.58 -11.43 -3.34
C GLN A 96 8.02 -11.73 -2.92
N ILE A 97 9.01 -11.31 -3.72
CA ILE A 97 10.44 -11.53 -3.42
C ILE A 97 10.81 -10.85 -2.10
N GLN A 98 10.43 -9.58 -1.92
CA GLN A 98 10.73 -8.83 -0.69
C GLN A 98 10.04 -9.46 0.53
N ALA A 99 8.76 -9.84 0.41
CA ALA A 99 8.02 -10.49 1.50
C ALA A 99 8.63 -11.84 1.87
N SER A 100 8.99 -12.67 0.89
CA SER A 100 9.66 -13.95 1.12
C SER A 100 11.00 -13.76 1.83
N SER A 101 11.78 -12.75 1.45
CA SER A 101 13.04 -12.43 2.13
C SER A 101 12.82 -12.05 3.60
N VAL A 102 11.86 -11.17 3.89
CA VAL A 102 11.54 -10.75 5.26
C VAL A 102 11.07 -11.94 6.10
N LEU A 103 10.15 -12.75 5.55
CA LEU A 103 9.63 -13.93 6.24
C LEU A 103 10.71 -14.99 6.47
N ALA A 104 11.65 -15.17 5.55
CA ALA A 104 12.77 -16.09 5.73
C ALA A 104 13.70 -15.65 6.87
N VAL A 105 14.01 -14.35 6.97
CA VAL A 105 14.79 -13.79 8.08
C VAL A 105 14.06 -14.00 9.40
N GLU A 106 12.78 -13.66 9.48
CA GLU A 106 12.01 -13.85 10.71
C GLU A 106 11.85 -15.33 11.08
N LYS A 107 11.67 -16.22 10.11
CA LYS A 107 11.66 -17.66 10.32
C LYS A 107 12.99 -18.16 10.91
N SER A 108 14.12 -17.66 10.42
CA SER A 108 15.44 -18.00 10.96
C SER A 108 15.62 -17.51 12.40
N ARG A 109 15.12 -16.31 12.74
CA ARG A 109 15.14 -15.76 14.10
C ARG A 109 14.27 -16.57 15.06
N ASN A 110 13.14 -17.07 14.58
CA ASN A 110 12.17 -17.86 15.34
C ASN A 110 12.49 -19.37 15.39
N GLY A 111 13.70 -19.77 14.99
CA GLY A 111 14.19 -21.15 15.15
C GLY A 111 13.77 -22.12 14.04
N GLY A 112 13.30 -21.64 12.90
CA GLY A 112 13.07 -22.48 11.71
C GLY A 112 11.93 -23.48 11.81
N VAL A 113 11.07 -23.37 12.84
CA VAL A 113 9.98 -24.31 13.07
C VAL A 113 8.90 -24.12 12.00
N ASP A 114 8.74 -25.11 11.13
CA ASP A 114 7.70 -25.15 10.09
C ASP A 114 6.31 -25.40 10.68
N GLU A 115 6.24 -26.10 11.81
CA GLU A 115 4.98 -26.48 12.44
C GLU A 115 5.14 -26.48 13.96
N TYR A 116 4.24 -25.77 14.65
CA TYR A 116 4.18 -25.83 16.10
C TYR A 116 3.67 -27.20 16.54
N THR A 117 4.32 -27.80 17.52
CA THR A 117 3.74 -28.96 18.20
C THR A 117 2.40 -28.55 18.85
N PRO A 118 1.44 -29.49 19.02
CA PRO A 118 0.16 -29.19 19.67
C PRO A 118 0.31 -28.49 21.03
N LYS A 119 1.35 -28.81 21.81
CA LYS A 119 1.66 -28.15 23.08
C LYS A 119 2.10 -26.69 22.92
N GLN A 120 2.96 -26.41 21.95
CA GLN A 120 3.39 -25.02 21.66
C GLN A 120 2.23 -24.19 21.14
N TYR A 121 1.40 -24.74 20.27
CA TYR A 121 0.21 -24.05 19.77
C TYR A 121 -0.78 -23.72 20.90
N ALA A 122 -1.05 -24.68 21.79
CA ALA A 122 -1.89 -24.45 22.97
C ALA A 122 -1.34 -23.35 23.89
N TYR A 123 -0.01 -23.29 24.08
CA TYR A 123 0.65 -22.23 24.85
C TYR A 123 0.43 -20.84 24.22
N PHE A 124 0.62 -20.69 22.91
CA PHE A 124 0.41 -19.40 22.23
C PHE A 124 -1.06 -18.95 22.24
N GLN A 125 -2.01 -19.88 22.11
CA GLN A 125 -3.43 -19.56 22.19
C GLN A 125 -3.84 -19.10 23.60
N ALA A 126 -3.25 -19.68 24.64
CA ALA A 126 -3.52 -19.27 26.03
C ALA A 126 -3.01 -17.86 26.36
N GLN A 127 -2.01 -17.35 25.65
CA GLN A 127 -1.45 -15.98 25.83
C GLN A 127 -2.21 -14.89 25.05
N ARG A 128 -3.19 -15.26 24.23
CA ARG A 128 -4.00 -14.32 23.42
C ARG A 128 -5.27 -13.83 24.14
N ASN A 129 -5.52 -14.30 25.35
CA ASN A 129 -6.59 -13.83 26.25
C ASN A 129 -5.99 -12.95 27.35
#